data_AF-A0A351KWA4-F1
#
_entry.id   AF-A0A351KWA4-F1
#
_cell.length_a   1.000
_cell.length_b   1.000
_cell.length_c   1.000
_cell.angle_alpha   90.00
_cell.angle_beta   90.00
_cell.angle_gamma   90.00
#
_symmetry.space_group_name_H-M   'P 1'
#
loop_
_entity.id
_entity.type
_entity.pdbx_description
1 polymer ?
#
loop_
_entity_poly.entity_id
_entity_poly.type
_entity_poly.pdbx_seq_one_letter_code
_entity_poly.pdbx_strand_id
1 'polypeptide(L)' 'SAREFEIFQLLGRGYPSREISEALAVSPKTVSNSLVIIKEKLAVGSTAELVKIASRLTKDPAGT' A
#
# COMPACT_ATOMS: atom_id res chain seq x y z
N SER A 1 8.05 -5.17 -7.26
CA SER A 1 7.15 -5.89 -8.14
C SER A 1 5.86 -5.10 -8.32
N ALA A 2 5.16 -5.25 -9.45
CA ALA A 2 3.94 -4.50 -9.76
C ALA A 2 2.88 -4.64 -8.64
N ARG A 3 2.74 -5.85 -8.10
CA ARG A 3 1.79 -6.16 -7.02
C ARG A 3 2.09 -5.45 -5.70
N GLU A 4 3.36 -5.31 -5.31
CA GLU A 4 3.73 -4.51 -4.13
C GLU A 4 3.33 -3.04 -4.32
N PHE A 5 3.51 -2.52 -5.53
CA PHE A 5 3.18 -1.13 -5.85
C PHE A 5 1.66 -0.89 -5.91
N GLU A 6 0.87 -1.83 -6.42
CA GLU A 6 -0.60 -1.77 -6.34
C GLU A 6 -1.10 -1.78 -4.89
N ILE A 7 -0.58 -2.70 -4.06
CA ILE A 7 -0.90 -2.75 -2.62
C ILE A 7 -0.56 -1.42 -1.96
N PHE A 8 0.61 -0.87 -2.26
CA PHE A 8 1.07 0.41 -1.74
C PHE A 8 0.15 1.57 -2.16
N GLN A 9 -0.25 1.63 -3.43
CA GLN A 9 -1.16 2.68 -3.92
C GLN A 9 -2.54 2.61 -3.27
N LEU A 10 -3.12 1.41 -3.15
CA LEU A 10 -4.41 1.24 -2.47
C LEU A 10 -4.32 1.61 -0.99
N LEU A 11 -3.21 1.27 -0.33
CA LEU A 11 -2.95 1.69 1.04
C LEU A 11 -2.90 3.23 1.17
N GLY A 12 -2.27 3.93 0.22
CA GLY A 12 -2.21 5.40 0.18
C GLY A 12 -3.55 6.07 -0.06
N ARG A 13 -4.46 5.40 -0.76
CA ARG A 13 -5.86 5.82 -0.93
C ARG A 13 -6.73 5.56 0.30
N GLY A 14 -6.21 4.89 1.32
CA GLY A 14 -6.93 4.59 2.56
C GLY A 14 -7.67 3.27 2.57
N TYR A 15 -7.46 2.38 1.59
CA TYR A 15 -8.07 1.05 1.62
C TYR A 15 -7.43 0.18 2.72
N PRO A 16 -8.23 -0.50 3.55
CA PRO A 16 -7.73 -1.46 4.53
C PRO A 16 -7.21 -2.73 3.84
N SER A 17 -6.29 -3.43 4.51
CA SER A 17 -5.63 -4.65 3.99
C SER A 17 -6.60 -5.72 3.47
N ARG A 18 -7.80 -5.79 4.06
CA ARG A 18 -8.86 -6.72 3.65
C ARG A 18 -9.42 -6.35 2.28
N GLU A 19 -9.82 -5.10 2.09
CA GLU A 19 -10.30 -4.62 0.78
C GLU A 19 -9.22 -4.70 -0.29
N ILE A 20 -7.96 -4.42 0.07
CA ILE A 20 -6.81 -4.61 -0.84
C ILE A 20 -6.68 -6.07 -1.26
N SER A 21 -6.84 -7.00 -0.32
CA SER A 21 -6.74 -8.44 -0.59
C SER A 21 -7.85 -8.91 -1.52
N GLU A 22 -9.06 -8.39 -1.35
CA GLU A 22 -10.21 -8.68 -2.21
C GLU A 22 -10.04 -8.05 -3.60
N ALA A 23 -9.63 -6.78 -3.67
CA ALA A 23 -9.43 -6.05 -4.92
C ALA A 23 -8.33 -6.68 -5.81
N LEU A 24 -7.29 -7.23 -5.20
CA LEU A 24 -6.16 -7.83 -5.93
C LEU A 24 -6.27 -9.36 -6.05
N ALA A 25 -7.36 -9.95 -5.55
CA ALA A 25 -7.59 -11.41 -5.49
C ALA A 25 -6.38 -12.16 -4.89
N VAL A 26 -5.85 -11.65 -3.77
CA VAL A 26 -4.74 -12.26 -3.04
C VAL A 26 -5.11 -12.52 -1.59
N SER A 27 -4.41 -13.44 -0.94
CA SER A 27 -4.60 -13.66 0.49
C SER A 27 -4.16 -12.44 1.31
N PRO A 28 -4.82 -12.12 2.44
CA PRO A 28 -4.41 -11.03 3.34
C PRO A 28 -2.98 -11.22 3.85
N LYS A 29 -2.50 -12.47 4.00
CA LYS A 29 -1.11 -12.79 4.31
C LYS A 29 -0.14 -12.28 3.25
N THR A 30 -0.51 -12.38 1.97
CA THR A 30 0.29 -11.85 0.85
C THR A 30 0.36 -10.33 0.94
N VAL A 31 -0.75 -9.66 1.26
CA VAL A 31 -0.78 -8.21 1.48
C VAL A 31 0.17 -7.83 2.62
N SER A 32 0.07 -8.49 3.78
CA SER A 32 0.98 -8.25 4.91
C SER A 32 2.44 -8.46 4.54
N ASN A 33 2.77 -9.53 3.81
CA ASN A 33 4.14 -9.81 3.37
C ASN A 33 4.66 -8.73 2.40
N SER A 34 3.84 -8.32 1.44
CA SER A 34 4.17 -7.20 0.56
C SER A 34 4.40 -5.92 1.34
N LEU A 35 3.55 -5.60 2.32
CA LEU A 35 3.74 -4.42 3.18
C LEU A 35 5.06 -4.49 3.97
N VAL A 36 5.49 -5.67 4.43
CA VAL A 36 6.81 -5.84 5.07
C VAL A 36 7.94 -5.53 4.09
N ILE A 37 7.90 -6.14 2.89
CA ILE A 37 8.93 -5.93 1.86
C ILE A 37 8.98 -4.46 1.43
N ILE A 38 7.82 -3.83 1.22
CA ILE A 38 7.76 -2.39 0.86
C ILE A 38 8.34 -1.54 1.99
N LYS A 39 8.03 -1.88 3.26
CA LYS A 39 8.59 -1.17 4.41
C LYS A 39 10.10 -1.24 4.48
N GLU A 40 10.67 -2.43 4.25
CA GLU A 40 12.13 -2.63 4.20
C GLU A 40 12.75 -1.84 3.05
N LYS A 41 12.14 -1.87 1.86
CA LYS A 41 12.64 -1.16 0.67
C LYS A 41 12.59 0.36 0.81
N LEU A 42 11.59 0.89 1.53
CA LEU A 42 11.43 2.32 1.80
C LEU A 42 12.04 2.74 3.15
N ALA A 43 12.69 1.80 3.87
CA ALA A 43 13.27 2.02 5.20
C ALA A 43 12.29 2.67 6.21
N VAL A 44 11.01 2.29 6.17
CA VAL A 44 9.97 2.81 7.10
C VAL A 44 9.61 1.78 8.16
N GLY A 45 9.61 2.22 9.42
CA GLY A 45 9.33 1.37 10.58
C GLY A 45 7.85 1.14 10.88
N SER A 46 6.93 1.90 10.26
CA SER A 46 5.50 1.83 10.59
C SER A 46 4.60 1.94 9.36
N THR A 47 3.47 1.22 9.41
CA THR A 47 2.41 1.31 8.40
C THR A 47 1.87 2.73 8.27
N ALA A 48 1.85 3.52 9.36
CA ALA A 48 1.38 4.92 9.30
C ALA A 48 2.30 5.80 8.43
N GLU A 49 3.62 5.62 8.54
CA GLU A 49 4.59 6.30 7.68
C GLU A 49 4.46 5.83 6.24
N LEU A 50 4.28 4.52 6.04
CA LEU A 50 4.03 3.94 4.73
C LEU A 50 2.78 4.54 4.06
N VAL A 51 1.67 4.67 4.80
CA VAL A 51 0.42 5.30 4.34
C VAL A 51 0.66 6.77 3.98
N LYS A 52 1.41 7.53 4.79
CA LYS A 52 1.72 8.94 4.47
C LYS A 52 2.50 9.07 3.17
N ILE A 53 3.52 8.23 2.96
CA ILE A 53 4.31 8.24 1.73
C ILE A 53 3.43 7.84 0.55
N ALA A 54 2.64 6.77 0.69
CA ALA A 54 1.72 6.32 -0.33
C ALA A 54 0.68 7.41 -0.69
N SER A 55 0.07 8.04 0.31
CA SER A 55 -0.91 9.12 0.14
C SER A 55 -0.32 10.32 -0.62
N ARG A 56 0.96 10.65 -0.38
CA ARG A 56 1.69 11.69 -1.14
C ARG A 56 1.95 11.28 -2.59
N LEU A 57 2.20 10.01 -2.85
CA LEU A 57 2.42 9.47 -4.20
C LEU A 57 1.11 9.22 -4.96
N THR A 58 -0.02 9.07 -4.27
CA THR A 58 -1.33 8.78 -4.88
C THR A 58 -2.21 10.01 -5.07
N LYS A 59 -1.86 11.18 -4.52
CA LYS A 59 -2.32 12.49 -5.02
C LYS A 59 -1.60 12.76 -6.35
N ASP A 60 -2.19 12.84 -7.55
CA ASP A 60 -3.57 12.97 -8.01
C ASP A 60 -3.66 12.61 -9.53
N PRO A 61 -4.86 12.51 -10.15
CA PRO A 61 -5.16 13.54 -11.17
C PRO A 61 -6.40 14.40 -10.90
N ALA A 62 -7.11 14.24 -9.77
CA ALA A 62 -8.22 15.09 -9.36
C ALA A 62 -7.83 15.99 -8.18
N GLY A 63 -6.72 16.72 -8.32
CA GLY A 63 -6.41 17.80 -7.41
C GLY A 63 -7.37 18.95 -7.70
N THR A 64 -8.45 19.08 -6.92
CA THR A 64 -9.12 20.33 -6.50
C THR A 64 -10.16 19.99 -5.43
#